data_AF-A0A7Y8LL03-F1
#
_entry.id   AF-A0A7Y8LL03-F1
#
_cell.length_a   1.000
_cell.length_b   1.000
_cell.length_c   1.000
_cell.angle_alpha   90.00
_cell.angle_beta   90.00
_cell.angle_gamma   90.00
#
_symmetry.space_group_name_H-M   'P 1'
#
loop_
_entity.id
_entity.type
_entity.pdbx_description
1 polymer ?
#
loop_
_entity_poly.entity_id
_entity_poly.type
_entity_poly.pdbx_seq_one_letter_code
_entity_poly.pdbx_strand_id
1 'polypeptide(L)'
;MTTTVDFLKTLNSLHNIGDTGFIYEAASEVCNQKRKDLESRFDEFETCCEWIQKFRFHPTERQIKKYVQVQTYNSYFLKHLVEKWSGKYISNGAFIAAVRFLGISSRPIYGTPDLSVTIFLKPEATLI
;
A
#
# COMPACT_ATOMS: atom_id res chain seq x y z
N MET A 1 -7.54 -6.60 12.58
CA MET A 1 -6.86 -5.43 13.16
C MET A 1 -5.43 -5.85 13.43
N THR A 2 -4.56 -5.67 12.43
CA THR A 2 -3.12 -5.90 12.54
C THR A 2 -2.52 -4.55 12.92
N THR A 3 -2.27 -4.41 14.22
CA THR A 3 -1.79 -3.18 14.87
C THR A 3 -0.33 -2.91 14.49
N THR A 4 0.12 -1.66 14.66
CA THR A 4 1.50 -1.15 14.53
C THR A 4 2.62 -2.11 15.02
N VAL A 5 2.28 -3.00 15.97
CA VAL A 5 3.09 -4.12 16.45
C VAL A 5 3.53 -5.08 15.35
N ASP A 6 2.68 -5.44 14.39
CA ASP A 6 3.02 -6.37 13.31
C ASP A 6 3.98 -5.75 12.28
N PHE A 7 3.88 -4.43 12.08
CA PHE A 7 4.80 -3.67 11.24
C PHE A 7 6.19 -3.58 11.89
N LEU A 8 6.25 -3.21 13.18
CA LEU A 8 7.50 -3.19 13.95
C LEU A 8 8.12 -4.59 14.06
N LYS A 9 7.30 -5.64 14.17
CA LYS A 9 7.78 -7.03 14.19
C LYS A 9 8.35 -7.46 12.83
N THR A 10 7.80 -6.95 11.73
CA THR A 10 8.34 -7.16 10.37
C THR A 10 9.64 -6.37 10.15
N LEU A 11 9.72 -5.13 10.64
CA LEU A 11 10.97 -4.35 10.61
C LEU A 11 12.07 -5.00 11.48
N ASN A 12 11.70 -5.50 12.66
CA ASN A 12 12.64 -6.20 13.54
C ASN A 12 13.00 -7.59 13.02
N SER A 13 12.10 -8.28 12.30
CA SER A 13 12.46 -9.53 11.64
C SER A 13 13.43 -9.32 10.48
N LEU A 14 13.36 -8.19 9.77
CA LEU A 14 14.39 -7.77 8.82
C LEU A 14 15.74 -7.50 9.50
N HIS A 15 15.74 -7.06 10.76
CA HIS A 15 16.96 -6.95 11.59
C HIS A 15 17.52 -8.32 11.98
N ASN A 16 16.67 -9.35 12.04
CA ASN A 16 17.03 -10.76 12.32
C ASN A 16 17.36 -11.57 11.05
N ILE A 17 17.31 -10.99 9.85
CA ILE A 17 17.97 -11.55 8.65
C ILE A 17 19.49 -11.28 8.72
N GLY A 18 20.03 -11.18 9.93
CA GLY A 18 21.43 -10.96 10.19
C GLY A 18 22.28 -12.22 10.29
N ASP A 19 21.64 -13.39 10.46
CA ASP A 19 22.36 -14.65 10.70
C ASP A 19 22.43 -15.60 9.50
N THR A 20 22.00 -15.17 8.31
CA THR A 20 22.35 -15.84 7.05
C THR A 20 23.52 -15.15 6.36
N GLY A 21 24.65 -15.05 7.05
CA GLY A 21 25.98 -15.00 6.44
C GLY A 21 26.29 -13.89 5.43
N PHE A 22 25.54 -12.78 5.39
CA PHE A 22 25.97 -11.57 4.70
C PHE A 22 26.65 -10.66 5.71
N ILE A 23 27.98 -10.61 5.63
CA ILE A 23 28.87 -9.80 6.45
C ILE A 23 28.30 -8.38 6.61
N TYR A 24 28.07 -7.98 7.87
CA TYR A 24 27.60 -6.66 8.31
C TYR A 24 28.62 -5.52 8.14
N GLU A 25 29.58 -5.68 7.24
CA GLU A 25 30.50 -4.62 6.86
C GLU A 25 30.18 -4.22 5.42
N ALA A 26 29.68 -2.99 5.27
CA ALA A 26 29.25 -2.36 4.01
C ALA A 26 27.82 -2.69 3.51
N ALA A 27 26.79 -2.43 4.33
CA ALA A 27 25.62 -1.81 3.72
C ALA A 27 26.10 -0.47 3.15
N SER A 28 26.29 -0.40 1.82
CA SER A 28 26.80 0.80 1.15
C SER A 28 26.01 2.04 1.62
N GLU A 29 26.63 3.21 1.59
CA GLU A 29 25.96 4.48 1.93
C GLU A 29 24.62 4.64 1.17
N VAL A 30 24.56 4.07 -0.04
CA VAL A 30 23.34 3.95 -0.86
C VAL A 30 22.25 3.11 -0.19
N CYS A 31 22.57 1.99 0.45
CA CYS A 31 21.61 1.16 1.19
C CYS A 31 21.05 1.88 2.42
N ASN A 32 21.91 2.57 3.18
CA ASN A 32 21.49 3.36 4.34
C ASN A 32 20.62 4.55 3.93
N GLN A 33 20.96 5.23 2.83
CA GLN A 33 20.15 6.30 2.28
C GLN A 33 18.78 5.78 1.81
N LYS A 34 18.75 4.66 1.09
CA LYS A 34 17.49 4.01 0.68
C LYS A 34 16.62 3.60 1.88
N ARG A 35 17.21 3.16 2.99
CA ARG A 35 16.47 2.87 4.23
C ARG A 35 15.84 4.13 4.81
N LYS A 36 16.61 5.22 4.96
CA LYS A 36 16.09 6.51 5.43
C LYS A 36 14.99 7.05 4.51
N ASP A 37 15.16 6.90 3.21
CA ASP A 37 14.15 7.27 2.21
C ASP A 37 12.87 6.43 2.35
N LEU A 38 12.97 5.14 2.70
CA LEU A 38 11.80 4.30 2.98
C LEU A 38 11.12 4.67 4.31
N GLU A 39 11.90 4.91 5.36
CA GLU A 39 11.41 5.33 6.68
C GLU A 39 10.68 6.68 6.59
N SER A 40 11.24 7.64 5.86
CA SER A 40 10.58 8.94 5.61
C SER A 40 9.28 8.85 4.80
N ARG A 41 9.07 7.74 4.07
CA ARG A 41 7.83 7.48 3.32
C ARG A 41 6.84 6.59 4.06
N PHE A 42 7.13 6.26 5.32
CA PHE A 42 6.21 5.48 6.15
C PHE A 42 4.87 6.22 6.34
N ASP A 43 4.91 7.54 6.51
CA ASP A 43 3.70 8.38 6.60
C ASP A 43 2.80 8.24 5.37
N GLU A 44 3.38 8.15 4.16
CA GLU A 44 2.61 7.93 2.92
C GLU A 44 1.92 6.55 2.95
N PHE A 45 2.63 5.52 3.40
CA PHE A 45 2.11 4.17 3.53
C PHE A 45 0.97 4.09 4.56
N GLU A 46 1.15 4.70 5.74
CA GLU A 46 0.10 4.74 6.76
C GLU A 46 -1.14 5.49 6.23
N THR A 47 -0.94 6.65 5.60
CA THR A 47 -2.03 7.43 4.98
C THR A 47 -2.80 6.60 3.94
N CYS A 48 -2.10 5.82 3.12
CA CYS A 48 -2.75 4.89 2.18
C CYS A 48 -3.55 3.80 2.90
N CYS A 49 -3.00 3.19 3.95
CA CYS A 49 -3.68 2.16 4.72
C CYS A 49 -4.96 2.71 5.35
N GLU A 50 -4.91 3.90 5.95
CA GLU A 50 -6.06 4.57 6.55
C GLU A 50 -7.16 4.85 5.53
N TRP A 51 -6.80 5.42 4.37
CA TRP A 51 -7.77 5.70 3.31
C TRP A 51 -8.44 4.41 2.83
N ILE A 52 -7.65 3.37 2.56
CA ILE A 52 -8.18 2.08 2.10
C ILE A 52 -9.12 1.49 3.16
N GLN A 53 -8.74 1.44 4.44
CA GLN A 53 -9.59 0.88 5.48
C GLN A 53 -10.89 1.68 5.68
N LYS A 54 -10.82 3.00 5.54
CA LYS A 54 -11.98 3.89 5.69
C LYS A 54 -13.00 3.72 4.57
N PHE A 55 -12.53 3.64 3.33
CA PHE A 55 -13.37 3.71 2.14
C PHE A 55 -13.61 2.37 1.44
N ARG A 56 -12.79 1.35 1.72
CA ARG A 56 -13.05 -0.01 1.25
C ARG A 56 -14.23 -0.60 2.00
N PHE A 57 -15.04 -1.36 1.28
CA PHE A 57 -16.03 -2.24 1.90
C PHE A 57 -15.97 -3.63 1.30
N HIS A 58 -16.44 -4.62 2.05
CA HIS A 58 -16.62 -5.98 1.55
C HIS A 58 -18.09 -6.12 1.16
N PRO A 59 -18.43 -6.15 -0.14
CA PRO A 59 -19.81 -6.24 -0.55
C PRO A 59 -20.41 -7.58 -0.13
N THR A 60 -21.64 -7.57 0.37
CA THR A 60 -22.47 -8.78 0.51
C THR A 60 -22.84 -9.34 -0.86
N GLU A 61 -23.26 -10.61 -0.95
CA GLU A 61 -23.70 -11.22 -2.23
C GLU A 61 -24.76 -10.39 -2.97
N ARG A 62 -25.67 -9.75 -2.23
CA ARG A 62 -26.69 -8.84 -2.77
C ARG A 62 -26.09 -7.56 -3.36
N GLN A 63 -25.02 -7.04 -2.76
CA GLN A 63 -24.29 -5.87 -3.26
C GLN A 63 -23.41 -6.23 -4.46
N ILE A 64 -22.77 -7.40 -4.48
CA ILE A 64 -21.99 -7.86 -5.65
C ILE A 64 -22.87 -7.91 -6.90
N LYS A 65 -24.12 -8.39 -6.78
CA LYS A 65 -25.12 -8.39 -7.87
C LYS A 65 -25.62 -7.02 -8.29
N LYS A 66 -25.42 -5.98 -7.47
CA LYS A 66 -25.72 -4.58 -7.81
C LYS A 66 -24.51 -3.90 -8.46
N TYR A 67 -23.31 -4.27 -8.04
CA TYR A 67 -22.03 -3.77 -8.53
C TYR A 67 -21.33 -4.79 -9.45
N VAL A 68 -22.10 -5.45 -10.34
CA VAL A 68 -21.72 -6.66 -11.13
C VAL A 68 -20.39 -6.52 -11.88
N GLN A 69 -19.89 -5.31 -12.09
CA GLN A 69 -18.51 -5.10 -12.48
C GLN A 69 -17.65 -4.89 -11.24
N VAL A 70 -16.94 -5.93 -10.84
CA VAL A 70 -15.75 -5.85 -9.98
C VAL A 70 -14.93 -4.63 -10.43
N GLN A 71 -14.88 -3.58 -9.61
CA GLN A 71 -14.18 -2.37 -10.01
C GLN A 71 -12.68 -2.62 -9.85
N THR A 72 -12.01 -2.63 -10.98
CA THR A 72 -10.57 -2.77 -11.05
C THR A 72 -10.00 -1.42 -11.47
N TYR A 73 -9.18 -0.82 -10.61
CA TYR A 73 -8.61 0.50 -10.84
C TYR A 73 -7.09 0.43 -11.02
N ASN A 74 -6.53 1.38 -11.75
CA ASN A 74 -5.08 1.57 -11.77
C ASN A 74 -4.62 2.17 -10.42
N SER A 75 -3.54 1.64 -9.83
CA SER A 75 -2.92 2.15 -8.60
C SER A 75 -2.56 3.64 -8.67
N TYR A 76 -2.12 4.11 -9.84
CA TYR A 76 -1.84 5.52 -10.11
C TYR A 76 -3.09 6.38 -9.99
N PHE A 77 -4.24 5.89 -10.48
CA PHE A 77 -5.51 6.58 -10.29
C PHE A 77 -5.91 6.61 -8.81
N LEU A 78 -5.82 5.46 -8.13
CA LEU A 78 -6.21 5.36 -6.72
C LEU A 78 -5.32 6.21 -5.80
N LYS A 79 -4.01 6.31 -6.05
CA LYS A 79 -3.12 7.16 -5.24
C LYS A 79 -3.59 8.62 -5.27
N HIS A 80 -4.08 9.12 -6.41
CA HIS A 80 -4.56 10.49 -6.52
C HIS A 80 -5.83 10.73 -5.71
N LEU A 81 -6.67 9.71 -5.49
CA LEU A 81 -7.80 9.81 -4.55
C LEU A 81 -7.32 9.93 -3.11
N VAL A 82 -6.24 9.22 -2.74
CA VAL A 82 -5.60 9.36 -1.43
C VAL A 82 -4.98 10.76 -1.27
N GLU A 83 -4.33 11.29 -2.31
CA GLU A 83 -3.75 12.65 -2.30
C GLU A 83 -4.82 13.71 -2.08
N LYS A 84 -5.92 13.63 -2.82
CA LYS A 84 -7.06 14.55 -2.65
C LYS A 84 -7.66 14.48 -1.25
N TRP A 85 -7.81 13.28 -0.70
CA TRP A 85 -8.35 13.09 0.65
C TRP A 85 -7.42 13.61 1.75
N SER A 86 -6.12 13.37 1.62
CA SER A 86 -5.13 13.70 2.66
C SER A 86 -4.56 15.12 2.54
N GLY A 87 -4.67 15.75 1.36
CA GLY A 87 -4.00 17.01 1.04
C GLY A 87 -2.47 16.89 0.92
N LYS A 88 -1.94 15.65 0.85
CA LYS A 88 -0.51 15.35 0.77
C LYS A 88 -0.15 14.65 -0.53
N TYR A 89 1.11 14.73 -0.94
CA TYR A 89 1.64 13.90 -2.01
C TYR A 89 1.71 12.43 -1.58
N ILE A 90 1.41 11.51 -2.49
CA ILE A 90 1.53 10.06 -2.28
C ILE A 90 2.26 9.45 -3.48
N SER A 91 3.38 8.78 -3.20
CA SER A 91 4.07 8.00 -4.21
C SER A 91 3.25 6.77 -4.60
N ASN A 92 3.30 6.38 -5.88
CA ASN A 92 2.62 5.16 -6.36
C ASN A 92 3.14 3.91 -5.62
N GLY A 93 4.43 3.91 -5.27
CA GLY A 93 5.07 2.83 -4.50
C GLY A 93 4.48 2.67 -3.10
N ALA A 94 4.23 3.76 -2.37
CA ALA A 94 3.59 3.71 -1.05
C ALA A 94 2.17 3.13 -1.14
N PHE A 95 1.40 3.53 -2.15
CA PHE A 95 0.06 2.98 -2.38
C PHE A 95 0.09 1.48 -2.71
N ILE A 96 0.99 1.07 -3.61
CA ILE A 96 1.18 -0.35 -3.96
C ILE A 96 1.59 -1.17 -2.72
N ALA A 97 2.47 -0.63 -1.88
CA ALA A 97 2.86 -1.28 -0.63
C ALA A 97 1.66 -1.48 0.31
N ALA A 98 0.80 -0.47 0.46
CA ALA A 98 -0.42 -0.57 1.26
C ALA A 98 -1.40 -1.62 0.71
N VAL A 99 -1.61 -1.67 -0.62
CA VAL A 99 -2.45 -2.69 -1.28
C VAL A 99 -1.97 -4.10 -0.97
N ARG A 100 -0.65 -4.34 -1.07
CA ARG A 100 -0.04 -5.64 -0.77
C ARG A 100 -0.13 -5.98 0.72
N PHE A 101 0.17 -5.02 1.59
CA PHE A 101 0.11 -5.19 3.04
C PHE A 101 -1.31 -5.58 3.52
N LEU A 102 -2.35 -4.97 2.94
CA LEU A 102 -3.74 -5.26 3.27
C LEU A 102 -4.30 -6.51 2.56
N GLY A 103 -3.48 -7.24 1.79
CA GLY A 103 -3.89 -8.46 1.09
C GLY A 103 -4.96 -8.23 0.02
N ILE A 104 -4.98 -7.05 -0.61
CA ILE A 104 -5.98 -6.71 -1.63
C ILE A 104 -5.56 -7.32 -2.96
N SER A 105 -6.50 -8.03 -3.60
CA SER A 105 -6.29 -8.64 -4.91
C SER A 105 -5.84 -7.61 -5.93
N SER A 106 -4.69 -7.85 -6.53
CA SER A 106 -4.10 -6.96 -7.53
C SER A 106 -3.25 -7.73 -8.54
N ARG A 107 -3.06 -7.15 -9.73
CA ARG A 107 -2.24 -7.71 -10.82
C ARG A 107 -1.34 -6.62 -11.40
N PRO A 108 -0.08 -6.91 -11.75
CA PRO A 108 0.75 -5.95 -12.48
C PRO A 108 0.13 -5.55 -13.82
N ILE A 109 0.27 -4.27 -14.20
CA ILE A 109 -0.06 -3.81 -15.56
C ILE A 109 1.23 -3.86 -16.39
N TYR A 110 1.24 -4.75 -17.39
CA TYR A 110 2.44 -5.03 -18.18
C TYR A 110 2.99 -3.76 -18.86
N GLY A 111 4.32 -3.57 -18.79
CA GLY A 111 5.01 -2.41 -19.35
C GLY A 111 4.92 -1.13 -18.51
N THR A 112 4.35 -1.17 -17.30
CA THR A 112 4.20 -0.02 -16.40
C THR A 112 4.64 -0.36 -14.98
N PRO A 113 4.94 0.63 -14.13
CA PRO A 113 5.16 0.41 -12.69
C PRO A 113 3.86 0.24 -11.88
N ASP A 114 2.70 0.14 -12.53
CA ASP A 114 1.38 0.20 -11.89
C ASP A 114 0.76 -1.17 -11.58
N LEU A 115 -0.21 -1.16 -10.68
CA LEU A 115 -1.07 -2.31 -10.40
C LEU A 115 -2.52 -2.04 -10.84
N SER A 116 -3.15 -3.11 -11.32
CA SER A 116 -4.58 -3.26 -11.48
C SER A 116 -5.14 -3.79 -10.16
N VAL A 117 -5.88 -2.96 -9.40
CA VAL A 117 -6.32 -3.23 -8.03
C VAL A 117 -7.82 -3.51 -8.00
N THR A 118 -8.19 -4.69 -7.51
CA THR A 118 -9.59 -5.09 -7.34
C THR A 118 -10.09 -4.63 -5.97
N ILE A 119 -10.89 -3.58 -5.93
CA ILE A 119 -11.37 -2.97 -4.68
C ILE A 119 -12.78 -2.40 -4.85
N PHE A 120 -13.61 -2.57 -3.81
CA PHE A 120 -14.93 -1.93 -3.73
C PHE A 120 -14.83 -0.70 -2.82
N LEU A 121 -15.13 0.46 -3.39
CA LEU A 121 -15.03 1.75 -2.73
C LEU A 121 -16.41 2.34 -2.47
N LYS A 122 -16.62 2.89 -1.27
CA LYS A 122 -17.82 3.67 -0.98
C LYS A 122 -17.84 4.93 -1.86
N PRO A 123 -19.01 5.46 -2.26
CA PRO A 123 -19.12 6.61 -3.18
C PRO A 123 -18.32 7.84 -2.74
N GLU A 124 -18.23 8.06 -1.42
CA GLU A 124 -17.50 9.17 -0.82
C GLU A 124 -16.03 9.18 -1.22
N ALA A 125 -15.43 8.01 -1.50
CA ALA A 125 -14.03 7.88 -1.90
C ALA A 125 -13.71 8.55 -3.25
N THR A 126 -14.72 8.65 -4.12
CA THR A 126 -14.59 9.17 -5.49
C THR A 126 -15.05 10.62 -5.65
N LEU A 127 -15.71 11.17 -4.62
CA LEU A 127 -16.26 12.53 -4.61
C LEU A 127 -15.33 13.54 -3.95
N ILE A 128 -14.15 13.09 -3.50
CA ILE A 128 -13.06 13.89 -2.90
C ILE A 128 -12.15 14.40 -4.01
#